data_AF-A0A957Y7Y5-F1
#
_entry.id   AF-A0A957Y7Y5-F1
#
_cell.length_a   1.000
_cell.length_b   1.000
_cell.length_c   1.000
_cell.angle_alpha   90.00
_cell.angle_beta   90.00
_cell.angle_gamma   90.00
#
_symmetry.space_group_name_H-M   'P 1'
#
loop_
_entity.id
_entity.type
_entity.pdbx_description
1 polymer ?
#
loop_
_entity_poly.entity_id
_entity_poly.type
_entity_poly.pdbx_seq_one_letter_code
_entity_poly.pdbx_strand_id
1 'polypeptide(L)'
;MKRLQGRHRSSRPDHQDLHLTIVEQTRYTTLMRLTYEFPQDGGGSDPDALLRVYHDARQVEVEDLRQHALPTRRLYEAPGLMNKWRLNLFVSKWLTFCVSQGHLFVDDVSRLRPLPACDLG
;
A
#
# COMPACT_ATOMS: atom_id res chain seq x y z
N MET A 1 -20.00 2.16 -10.43
CA MET A 1 -19.25 1.79 -9.21
C MET A 1 -18.41 3.02 -8.88
N LYS A 2 -18.64 3.69 -7.75
CA LYS A 2 -17.81 4.86 -7.39
C LYS A 2 -16.39 4.38 -7.10
N ARG A 3 -15.41 5.17 -7.51
CA ARG A 3 -13.99 4.92 -7.30
C ARG A 3 -13.52 5.93 -6.26
N LEU A 4 -12.70 5.47 -5.32
CA LEU A 4 -11.97 6.34 -4.41
C LEU A 4 -11.23 7.42 -5.20
N GLN A 5 -11.21 8.65 -4.69
CA GLN A 5 -10.55 9.80 -5.29
C GLN A 5 -9.88 10.64 -4.21
N GLY A 6 -8.74 11.24 -4.56
CA GLY A 6 -7.99 12.11 -3.67
C GLY A 6 -7.25 11.34 -2.58
N ARG A 7 -7.18 11.93 -1.39
CA ARG A 7 -6.42 11.42 -0.23
C ARG A 7 -7.36 10.86 0.82
N HIS A 8 -7.02 9.69 1.35
CA HIS A 8 -7.74 8.96 2.37
C HIS A 8 -6.78 8.58 3.50
N ARG A 9 -7.34 8.44 4.70
CA ARG A 9 -6.60 8.04 5.91
C ARG A 9 -7.38 6.98 6.66
N SER A 10 -6.68 5.95 7.09
CA SER A 10 -7.22 4.85 7.90
C SER A 10 -6.49 4.82 9.24
N SER A 11 -7.21 5.10 10.31
CA SER A 11 -6.70 5.14 11.68
C SER A 11 -7.17 3.91 12.45
N ARG A 12 -6.26 3.25 13.17
CA ARG A 12 -6.56 2.08 13.99
C ARG A 12 -5.95 2.28 15.38
N PRO A 13 -6.67 1.94 16.47
CA PRO A 13 -6.08 1.96 17.81
C PRO A 13 -4.78 1.16 17.81
N ASP A 14 -3.74 1.68 18.47
CA ASP A 14 -2.42 1.05 18.62
C ASP A 14 -1.62 0.84 17.31
N HIS A 15 -2.03 1.47 16.20
CA HIS A 15 -1.35 1.38 14.91
C HIS A 15 -1.18 2.75 14.25
N GLN A 16 -0.17 2.88 13.40
CA GLN A 16 0.12 4.12 12.67
C GLN A 16 -0.96 4.40 11.63
N ASP A 17 -1.32 5.68 11.46
CA ASP A 17 -2.26 6.10 10.42
C ASP A 17 -1.72 5.71 9.04
N LEU A 18 -2.50 4.91 8.30
CA LEU A 18 -2.19 4.54 6.93
C LEU A 18 -2.86 5.53 5.97
N HIS A 19 -2.07 6.12 5.10
CA HIS A 19 -2.49 7.13 4.13
C HIS A 19 -2.48 6.55 2.72
N LEU A 20 -3.59 6.74 2.00
CA LEU A 20 -3.74 6.35 0.61
C LEU A 20 -4.05 7.60 -0.22
N THR A 21 -3.31 7.80 -1.31
CA THR A 21 -3.57 8.88 -2.27
C THR A 21 -3.74 8.30 -3.66
N ILE A 22 -4.86 8.60 -4.31
CA ILE A 22 -5.09 8.26 -5.72
C ILE A 22 -4.34 9.27 -6.59
N VAL A 23 -3.37 8.79 -7.36
CA VAL A 23 -2.53 9.61 -8.24
C VAL A 23 -3.11 9.68 -9.64
N GLU A 24 -3.53 8.53 -10.18
CA GLU A 24 -4.12 8.43 -11.53
C GLU A 24 -5.16 7.31 -11.56
N GLN A 25 -6.22 7.50 -12.33
CA GLN A 25 -7.21 6.45 -12.59
C GLN A 25 -7.59 6.41 -14.08
N THR A 26 -7.44 5.23 -14.68
CA THR A 26 -7.91 4.91 -16.03
C THR A 26 -8.96 3.81 -15.97
N ARG A 27 -9.61 3.44 -17.08
CA ARG A 27 -10.57 2.33 -17.08
C ARG A 27 -10.00 1.01 -16.53
N TYR A 28 -8.71 0.75 -16.75
CA TYR A 28 -8.10 -0.56 -16.46
C TYR A 28 -7.10 -0.52 -15.31
N THR A 29 -6.59 0.64 -14.96
CA THR A 29 -5.57 0.79 -13.92
C THR A 29 -5.90 1.90 -12.93
N THR A 30 -5.38 1.74 -11.71
CA THR A 30 -5.33 2.81 -10.70
C THR A 30 -3.90 2.92 -10.18
N LEU A 31 -3.32 4.11 -10.28
CA LEU A 31 -2.05 4.44 -9.66
C LEU A 31 -2.35 5.08 -8.30
N MET A 32 -1.80 4.52 -7.23
CA MET A 32 -2.00 4.99 -5.87
C MET A 32 -0.68 5.03 -5.10
N ARG A 33 -0.57 6.01 -4.21
CA ARG A 33 0.51 6.10 -3.22
C ARG A 33 -0.01 5.63 -1.87
N LEU A 34 0.74 4.75 -1.21
CA LEU A 34 0.42 4.21 0.11
C LEU A 34 1.59 4.47 1.05
N THR A 35 1.32 5.01 2.24
CA THR A 35 2.37 5.30 3.22
C THR A 35 1.86 5.44 4.65
N TYR A 36 2.75 5.31 5.64
CA TYR A 36 2.52 5.81 6.99
C TYR A 36 3.15 7.20 7.15
N GLU A 37 2.45 8.12 7.80
CA GLU A 37 3.01 9.43 8.17
C GLU A 37 3.45 9.38 9.64
N PHE A 38 4.75 9.54 9.93
CA PHE A 38 5.25 9.54 11.30
C PHE A 38 5.41 10.98 11.84
N PRO A 39 4.71 11.34 12.93
CA PRO A 39 4.78 12.69 13.48
C PRO A 39 6.06 12.97 14.29
N GLN A 40 6.76 11.93 14.77
CA GLN A 40 8.06 12.07 15.41
C GLN A 40 9.16 11.61 14.44
N ASP A 41 10.27 12.36 14.38
CA ASP A 41 11.39 12.26 13.42
C ASP A 41 11.19 12.94 12.06
N GLY A 42 10.85 14.24 12.07
CA GLY A 42 11.04 15.11 10.90
C GLY A 42 10.02 14.98 9.77
N GLY A 43 8.88 14.31 10.02
CA GLY A 43 7.77 14.23 9.07
C GLY A 43 7.98 13.24 7.92
N GLY A 44 8.77 12.19 8.16
CA GLY A 44 9.04 11.14 7.18
C GLY A 44 7.79 10.30 6.87
N SER A 45 7.58 10.05 5.57
CA SER A 45 6.64 9.03 5.08
C SER A 45 7.42 7.72 4.88
N ASP A 46 7.05 6.66 5.60
CA ASP A 46 7.78 5.38 5.53
C ASP A 46 6.86 4.16 5.75
N PRO A 47 6.94 3.09 4.94
CA PRO A 47 7.42 3.13 3.56
C PRO A 47 6.51 4.03 2.72
N ASP A 48 7.04 4.62 1.65
CA ASP A 48 6.26 5.35 0.64
C ASP A 48 6.27 4.56 -0.67
N ALA A 49 5.17 3.83 -0.91
CA ALA A 49 5.01 2.98 -2.08
C ALA A 49 4.09 3.61 -3.12
N LEU A 50 4.54 3.66 -4.37
CA LEU A 50 3.72 3.95 -5.53
C LEU A 50 3.33 2.62 -6.21
N LEU A 51 2.03 2.35 -6.24
CA LEU A 51 1.47 1.07 -6.63
C LEU A 51 0.51 1.24 -7.80
N ARG A 52 0.66 0.42 -8.84
CA ARG A 52 -0.30 0.34 -9.94
C ARG A 52 -1.16 -0.91 -9.79
N VAL A 53 -2.46 -0.71 -9.63
CA VAL A 53 -3.46 -1.77 -9.55
C VAL A 53 -4.05 -2.00 -10.92
N TYR A 54 -3.97 -3.24 -11.41
CA TYR A 54 -4.60 -3.72 -12.64
C TYR A 54 -5.93 -4.40 -12.31
N HIS A 55 -7.03 -3.85 -12.82
CA HIS A 55 -8.38 -4.28 -12.44
C HIS A 55 -8.82 -5.59 -13.09
N ASP A 56 -8.31 -5.88 -14.28
CA ASP A 56 -8.57 -7.08 -15.07
C ASP A 56 -7.78 -8.28 -14.56
N ALA A 57 -6.48 -8.09 -14.30
CA ALA A 57 -5.59 -9.14 -13.81
C ALA A 57 -5.66 -9.35 -12.29
N ARG A 58 -6.35 -8.46 -11.56
CA ARG A 58 -6.36 -8.42 -10.07
C ARG A 58 -4.94 -8.40 -9.49
N GLN A 59 -4.02 -7.73 -10.19
CA GLN A 59 -2.60 -7.65 -9.87
C GLN A 59 -2.24 -6.25 -9.37
N VAL A 60 -1.22 -6.18 -8.52
CA VAL A 60 -0.58 -4.94 -8.12
C VAL A 60 0.88 -4.97 -8.56
N GLU A 61 1.33 -3.91 -9.21
CA GLU A 61 2.72 -3.67 -9.55
C GLU A 61 3.30 -2.54 -8.69
N VAL A 62 4.56 -2.68 -8.31
CA VAL A 62 5.30 -1.66 -7.57
C VAL A 62 6.05 -0.78 -8.56
N GLU A 63 5.61 0.46 -8.71
CA GLU A 63 6.27 1.46 -9.56
C GLU A 63 7.49 2.04 -8.85
N ASP A 64 7.34 2.36 -7.57
CA ASP A 64 8.36 2.98 -6.74
C ASP A 64 8.14 2.64 -5.26
N LEU A 65 9.19 2.60 -4.48
CA LEU A 65 9.17 2.35 -3.03
C LEU A 65 10.35 3.06 -2.40
N ARG A 66 10.04 4.14 -1.71
CA ARG A 66 11.02 4.90 -0.94
C ARG A 66 10.91 4.44 0.50
N GLN A 67 12.03 4.04 1.09
CA GLN A 67 12.08 3.66 2.49
C GLN A 67 13.26 4.33 3.19
N HIS A 68 13.04 4.88 4.39
CA HIS A 68 14.11 5.48 5.19
C HIS A 68 14.79 4.44 6.10
N ALA A 69 14.01 3.55 6.74
CA ALA A 69 14.55 2.60 7.71
C ALA A 69 15.40 1.46 7.11
N LEU A 70 15.17 1.13 5.84
CA LEU A 70 15.97 0.16 5.09
C LEU A 70 16.53 0.85 3.85
N PRO A 71 17.85 0.77 3.55
CA PRO A 71 18.41 1.32 2.33
C PRO A 71 17.91 0.53 1.11
N THR A 72 16.67 0.78 0.68
CA THR A 72 16.07 0.22 -0.54
C THR A 72 16.67 0.83 -1.80
N ARG A 73 17.53 1.86 -1.69
CA ARG A 73 18.28 2.45 -2.81
C ARG A 73 19.00 1.38 -3.67
N ARG A 74 19.49 0.29 -3.06
CA ARG A 74 20.09 -0.86 -3.78
C ARG A 74 19.09 -1.82 -4.44
N LEU A 75 17.82 -1.80 -4.04
CA LEU A 75 16.75 -2.56 -4.70
C LEU A 75 16.28 -1.86 -5.99
N TYR A 76 16.55 -0.56 -6.13
CA TYR A 76 16.16 0.27 -7.27
C TYR A 76 17.30 0.56 -8.26
N GLU A 77 18.55 0.22 -7.93
CA GLU A 77 19.63 0.19 -8.91
C GLU A 77 19.32 -0.86 -10.00
N ALA A 78 19.50 -0.46 -11.27
CA ALA A 78 19.04 -1.09 -12.52
C ALA A 78 19.00 -2.64 -12.55
N PRO A 79 18.00 -3.24 -13.25
CA PRO A 79 17.14 -4.25 -12.66
C PRO A 79 17.63 -5.69 -12.85
N GLY A 80 17.95 -6.36 -11.74
CA GLY A 80 17.86 -7.81 -11.67
C GLY A 80 16.42 -8.24 -11.39
N LEU A 81 15.97 -9.34 -12.01
CA LEU A 81 14.71 -10.03 -11.66
C LEU A 81 14.57 -10.23 -10.13
N MET A 82 15.69 -10.52 -9.47
CA MET A 82 15.79 -10.69 -8.02
C MET A 82 15.36 -9.45 -7.22
N ASN A 83 15.73 -8.24 -7.67
CA ASN A 83 15.36 -7.01 -6.97
C ASN A 83 13.85 -6.74 -7.10
N LYS A 84 13.29 -6.91 -8.31
CA LYS A 84 11.84 -6.83 -8.52
C LYS A 84 11.09 -7.85 -7.68
N TRP A 85 11.59 -9.08 -7.60
CA TRP A 85 10.99 -10.12 -6.77
C TRP A 85 10.99 -9.75 -5.28
N ARG A 86 12.10 -9.22 -4.76
CA ARG A 86 12.20 -8.77 -3.36
C ARG A 86 11.23 -7.62 -3.05
N LEU A 87 11.09 -6.66 -3.96
CA LEU A 87 10.15 -5.54 -3.82
C LEU A 87 8.70 -6.05 -3.81
N ASN A 88 8.34 -6.91 -4.76
CA ASN A 88 7.02 -7.52 -4.81
C ASN A 88 6.73 -8.34 -3.55
N LEU A 89 7.70 -9.08 -3.03
CA LEU A 89 7.57 -9.83 -1.79
C LEU A 89 7.36 -8.90 -0.58
N PHE A 90 8.14 -7.82 -0.49
CA PHE A 90 7.99 -6.82 0.57
C PHE A 90 6.59 -6.20 0.54
N VAL A 91 6.17 -5.68 -0.62
CA VAL A 91 4.86 -5.03 -0.74
C VAL A 91 3.73 -6.02 -0.47
N SER A 92 3.83 -7.26 -0.93
CA SER A 92 2.84 -8.30 -0.63
C SER A 92 2.69 -8.53 0.88
N LYS A 93 3.81 -8.68 1.60
CA LYS A 93 3.81 -8.84 3.06
C LYS A 93 3.28 -7.61 3.76
N TRP A 94 3.68 -6.42 3.32
CA TRP A 94 3.25 -5.18 3.93
C TRP A 94 1.76 -4.94 3.75
N LEU A 95 1.20 -5.14 2.55
CA LEU A 95 -0.23 -5.06 2.32
C LEU A 95 -1.03 -6.06 3.17
N THR A 96 -0.51 -7.29 3.31
CA THR A 96 -1.11 -8.30 4.18
C THR A 96 -1.13 -7.83 5.65
N PHE A 97 -0.03 -7.24 6.11
CA PHE A 97 0.06 -6.68 7.46
C PHE A 97 -0.89 -5.48 7.67
N CYS A 98 -1.00 -4.56 6.71
CA CYS A 98 -1.96 -3.46 6.78
C CYS A 98 -3.41 -3.98 6.94
N VAL A 99 -3.76 -5.04 6.19
CA VAL A 99 -5.07 -5.67 6.28
C VAL A 99 -5.27 -6.38 7.62
N SER A 100 -4.26 -7.05 8.16
CA SER A 100 -4.34 -7.72 9.48
C SER A 100 -4.48 -6.74 10.64
N GLN A 101 -3.90 -5.54 10.52
CA GLN A 101 -4.15 -4.41 11.44
C GLN A 101 -5.57 -3.81 11.27
N GLY A 102 -6.31 -4.28 10.26
CA GLY A 102 -7.66 -3.84 9.94
C GLY A 102 -7.70 -2.58 9.07
N HIS A 103 -6.60 -2.07 8.51
CA HIS A 103 -6.70 -0.89 7.66
C HIS A 103 -7.55 -1.17 6.42
N LEU A 104 -8.57 -0.33 6.21
CA LEU A 104 -9.50 -0.44 5.10
C LEU A 104 -9.73 0.94 4.48
N PHE A 105 -9.80 0.96 3.15
CA PHE A 105 -10.21 2.12 2.38
C PHE A 105 -11.41 1.70 1.54
N VAL A 106 -12.59 2.19 1.90
CA VAL A 106 -13.84 1.88 1.21
C VAL A 106 -14.54 3.16 0.81
N ASP A 107 -15.06 3.15 -0.41
CA ASP A 107 -15.91 4.22 -0.93
C ASP A 107 -17.36 4.06 -0.42
N ASP A 108 -17.72 2.81 -0.04
CA ASP A 108 -19.01 2.45 0.54
C ASP A 108 -18.83 1.23 1.46
N VAL A 109 -19.07 1.43 2.76
CA VAL A 109 -18.88 0.43 3.84
C VAL A 109 -19.82 -0.76 3.68
N SER A 110 -20.93 -0.61 2.94
CA SER A 110 -21.97 -1.63 2.77
C SER A 110 -21.54 -2.87 1.97
N ARG A 111 -20.34 -2.89 1.38
CA ARG A 111 -19.82 -4.03 0.60
C ARG A 111 -18.72 -4.84 1.29
N LEU A 112 -18.32 -4.48 2.51
CA LEU A 112 -17.34 -5.27 3.24
C LEU A 112 -17.99 -6.60 3.66
N ARG A 113 -17.60 -7.70 3.00
CA ARG A 113 -17.67 -9.01 3.66
C ARG A 113 -16.67 -8.96 4.81
N PRO A 114 -17.04 -9.36 6.04
CA PRO A 114 -16.05 -9.50 7.10
C PRO A 114 -14.95 -10.42 6.59
N LEU A 115 -13.70 -9.96 6.69
CA LEU A 115 -12.57 -10.87 6.49
C LEU A 115 -12.74 -12.00 7.52
N PRO A 116 -12.57 -13.28 7.13
CA PRO A 116 -12.43 -14.33 8.13
C PRO A 116 -11.32 -13.91 9.08
N ALA A 117 -11.56 -14.06 10.39
CA ALA A 117 -10.53 -13.81 11.39
C ALA A 117 -9.29 -14.59 10.96
N CYS A 118 -8.17 -13.91 10.74
CA CYS A 118 -6.91 -14.58 10.54
C CYS A 118 -6.59 -15.31 11.85
N ASP A 119 -6.77 -16.61 11.87
CA ASP A 119 -6.22 -17.49 12.89
C ASP A 119 -4.69 -17.41 12.78
N LEU A 120 -4.09 -16.50 13.54
CA LEU A 120 -2.66 -16.45 13.78
C LEU A 120 -2.35 -17.47 14.87
N GLY A 121 -2.08 -18.71 14.45
CA GLY A 121 -1.39 -19.73 15.24
C GLY A 121 0.12 -19.63 15.11
#